data_AF-M0B5R5-F1
#
_entry.id   AF-M0B5R5-F1
#
_cell.length_a   1.000
_cell.length_b   1.000
_cell.length_c   1.000
_cell.angle_alpha   90.00
_cell.angle_beta   90.00
_cell.angle_gamma   90.00
#
_symmetry.space_group_name_H-M   'P 1'
#
loop_
_entity.id
_entity.type
_entity.pdbx_description
1 polymer ?
#
loop_
_entity_poly.entity_id
_entity_poly.type
_entity_poly.pdbx_seq_one_letter_code
_entity_poly.pdbx_strand_id
1 'polypeptide(L)'
;MSGEISREAVWSQYISELESVIDSVGTLLENFDADRVVITSDHGEAFGEWLGYKHRGGTIHPHVRRVPWAVTTATDTHTYAPELDLKETEMEREKMLEALGYM
;
A
#
# COMPACT_ATOMS: atom_id res chain seq x y z
N MET A 1 -5.91 -30.05 -5.51
CA MET A 1 -5.42 -29.76 -6.88
C MET A 1 -4.27 -28.80 -6.75
N SER A 2 -3.04 -29.19 -7.08
CA SER A 2 -1.94 -28.22 -7.23
C SER A 2 -2.13 -27.56 -8.60
N GLY A 3 -2.65 -26.34 -8.61
CA GLY A 3 -2.67 -25.54 -9.83
C GLY A 3 -1.25 -25.11 -10.14
N GLU A 4 -0.65 -25.66 -11.18
CA GLU A 4 0.58 -25.13 -11.74
C GLU A 4 0.26 -23.82 -12.46
N ILE A 5 0.86 -22.72 -12.00
CA ILE A 5 0.76 -21.39 -12.63
C ILE A 5 2.17 -20.94 -12.99
N SER A 6 2.33 -20.32 -14.16
CA SER A 6 3.63 -19.80 -14.58
C SER A 6 4.01 -18.54 -13.79
N ARG A 7 5.31 -18.27 -13.67
CA ARG A 7 5.81 -17.05 -13.03
C ARG A 7 5.30 -15.81 -13.76
N GLU A 8 5.21 -15.87 -15.08
CA GLU A 8 4.74 -14.80 -15.94
C GLU A 8 3.27 -14.48 -15.68
N ALA A 9 2.43 -15.50 -15.46
CA ALA A 9 1.02 -15.30 -15.12
C ALA A 9 0.87 -14.64 -13.73
N VAL A 10 1.63 -15.10 -12.73
CA VAL A 10 1.64 -14.46 -11.40
C VAL A 10 2.12 -13.01 -11.49
N TRP A 11 3.19 -12.76 -12.24
CA TRP A 11 3.74 -11.42 -12.42
C TRP A 11 2.76 -10.48 -13.11
N SER A 12 2.08 -10.94 -14.16
CA SER A 12 1.05 -10.15 -14.85
C SER A 12 -0.10 -9.77 -13.91
N GLN A 13 -0.54 -10.69 -13.06
CA GLN A 13 -1.59 -10.40 -12.09
C GLN A 13 -1.12 -9.39 -11.03
N TYR A 14 0.11 -9.53 -10.54
CA TYR A 14 0.69 -8.57 -9.60
C TYR A 14 0.77 -7.15 -10.19
N ILE A 15 1.19 -7.00 -11.45
CA ILE A 15 1.20 -5.70 -12.12
C ILE A 15 -0.23 -5.15 -12.27
N SER A 16 -1.19 -5.98 -12.66
CA SER A 16 -2.60 -5.56 -12.78
C SER A 16 -3.19 -5.07 -11.45
N GLU A 17 -2.84 -5.71 -10.33
CA GLU A 17 -3.23 -5.25 -8.99
C GLU A 17 -2.61 -3.88 -8.67
N LEU A 18 -1.34 -3.67 -9.00
CA LEU A 18 -0.67 -2.37 -8.81
C LEU A 18 -1.33 -1.27 -9.65
N GLU A 19 -1.67 -1.54 -10.92
CA GLU A 19 -2.37 -0.59 -11.79
C GLU A 19 -3.70 -0.14 -11.17
N SER A 20 -4.49 -1.07 -10.64
CA SER A 20 -5.76 -0.74 -9.96
C SER A 20 -5.57 0.13 -8.71
N VAL A 21 -4.49 -0.08 -7.94
CA VAL A 21 -4.17 0.76 -6.78
C VAL A 21 -3.72 2.15 -7.23
N ILE A 22 -2.95 2.26 -8.31
CA ILE A 22 -2.51 3.54 -8.85
C ILE A 22 -3.69 4.39 -9.30
N ASP A 23 -4.74 3.81 -9.88
CA ASP A 23 -5.98 4.54 -10.18
C ASP A 23 -6.64 5.13 -8.93
N SER A 24 -6.62 4.39 -7.81
CA SER A 24 -7.13 4.87 -6.52
C SER A 24 -6.26 6.00 -5.95
N VAL A 25 -4.93 5.91 -6.09
CA VAL A 25 -4.00 6.99 -5.73
C VAL A 25 -4.25 8.22 -6.61
N GLY A 26 -4.55 8.04 -7.90
CA GLY A 26 -4.94 9.12 -8.80
C GLY A 26 -6.16 9.87 -8.28
N THR A 27 -7.24 9.14 -7.94
CA THR A 27 -8.44 9.72 -7.30
C THR A 27 -8.07 10.52 -6.05
N LEU A 28 -7.17 10.01 -5.20
CA LEU A 28 -6.74 10.73 -4.00
C LEU A 28 -6.00 12.02 -4.36
N LEU A 29 -5.02 11.99 -5.27
CA LEU A 29 -4.25 13.17 -5.69
C LEU A 29 -5.12 14.29 -6.31
N GLU A 30 -6.28 13.93 -6.85
CA GLU A 30 -7.25 14.86 -7.41
C GLU A 30 -8.25 15.42 -6.38
N ASN A 31 -8.13 15.06 -5.09
CA ASN A 31 -9.10 15.43 -4.05
C ASN A 31 -8.44 15.93 -2.74
N PHE A 32 -7.21 16.46 -2.82
CA PHE A 32 -6.61 17.31 -1.79
C PHE A 32 -5.52 18.22 -2.39
N ASP A 33 -5.21 19.33 -1.73
CA ASP A 33 -4.15 20.25 -2.16
C ASP A 33 -2.81 19.95 -1.48
N ALA A 34 -1.75 19.78 -2.27
CA ALA A 34 -0.38 19.74 -1.76
C ALA A 34 0.67 20.07 -2.84
N ASP A 35 1.55 21.02 -2.53
CA ASP A 35 2.72 21.35 -3.36
C ASP A 35 3.74 20.21 -3.46
N ARG A 36 3.69 19.25 -2.52
CA ARG A 36 4.56 18.08 -2.52
C ARG A 36 3.88 16.88 -1.89
N VAL A 37 3.77 15.82 -2.67
CA VAL A 37 3.31 14.50 -2.26
C VAL A 37 4.43 13.50 -2.51
N VAL A 38 4.64 12.60 -1.55
CA VAL A 38 5.52 11.45 -1.70
C VAL A 38 4.66 10.19 -1.63
N ILE A 39 4.75 9.36 -2.65
CA ILE A 39 4.09 8.05 -2.72
C ILE A 39 5.16 6.98 -2.55
N THR A 40 4.95 6.12 -1.57
CA THR A 40 5.84 4.99 -1.25
C THR A 40 5.02 3.77 -0.82
N SER A 41 5.70 2.66 -0.61
CA SER A 41 5.11 1.41 -0.12
C SER A 41 5.71 1.08 1.25
N ASP A 42 4.96 0.37 2.09
CA ASP A 42 5.45 -0.17 3.36
C ASP A 42 6.48 -1.30 3.13
N HIS A 43 6.28 -2.09 2.06
CA HIS A 43 7.22 -3.10 1.60
C HIS A 43 7.08 -3.39 0.09
N GLY A 44 8.03 -4.16 -0.45
CA GLY A 44 7.94 -4.82 -1.76
C GLY A 44 7.57 -6.31 -1.63
N GLU A 45 7.68 -7.06 -2.72
CA GLU A 45 7.27 -8.48 -2.79
C GLU A 45 8.36 -9.33 -3.48
N ALA A 46 8.64 -10.53 -2.96
CA ALA A 46 9.57 -11.48 -3.57
C ALA A 46 8.83 -12.54 -4.41
N PHE A 47 9.39 -12.89 -5.57
CA PHE A 47 8.80 -13.79 -6.58
C PHE A 47 9.71 -15.00 -6.88
N GLY A 48 10.48 -15.45 -5.89
CA GLY A 48 11.38 -16.60 -5.97
C GLY A 48 12.86 -16.24 -5.96
N GLU A 49 13.20 -14.95 -5.96
CA GLU A 49 14.57 -14.51 -5.76
C GLU A 49 15.09 -15.04 -4.41
N TRP A 50 16.31 -15.57 -4.38
CA TRP A 50 16.91 -16.19 -3.20
C TRP A 50 16.04 -17.28 -2.54
N LEU A 51 15.21 -17.98 -3.33
CA LEU A 51 14.22 -18.96 -2.87
C LEU A 51 13.14 -18.36 -1.95
N GLY A 52 13.04 -17.03 -1.90
CA GLY A 52 12.09 -16.27 -1.12
C GLY A 52 10.84 -15.95 -1.93
N TYR A 53 9.68 -16.17 -1.31
CA TYR A 53 8.40 -15.71 -1.81
C TYR A 53 7.72 -14.87 -0.75
N LYS A 54 6.93 -13.89 -1.21
CA LYS A 54 6.18 -12.97 -0.36
C LYS A 54 7.05 -12.01 0.45
N HIS A 55 6.47 -11.43 1.50
CA HIS A 55 7.07 -10.42 2.37
C HIS A 55 7.08 -10.87 3.85
N ARG A 56 7.89 -11.87 4.20
CA ARG A 56 7.98 -12.30 5.61
C ARG A 56 8.46 -11.16 6.51
N GLY A 57 7.76 -10.90 7.62
CA GLY A 57 8.16 -9.88 8.60
C GLY A 57 9.59 -10.09 9.11
N GLY A 58 10.35 -9.00 9.24
CA GLY A 58 11.75 -9.03 9.68
C GLY A 58 12.75 -9.55 8.62
N THR A 59 12.31 -9.79 7.38
CA THR A 59 13.20 -10.25 6.32
C THR A 59 14.21 -9.19 5.89
N ILE A 60 15.44 -9.62 5.57
CA ILE A 60 16.46 -8.77 4.94
C ILE A 60 16.40 -8.81 3.41
N HIS A 61 15.41 -9.50 2.82
CA HIS A 61 15.33 -9.72 1.39
C HIS A 61 15.25 -8.39 0.62
N PRO A 62 16.15 -8.13 -0.35
CA PRO A 62 16.27 -6.82 -0.97
C PRO A 62 15.02 -6.41 -1.76
N HIS A 63 14.33 -7.35 -2.41
CA HIS A 63 13.08 -7.05 -3.13
C HIS A 63 11.90 -6.73 -2.20
N VAL A 64 11.95 -7.17 -0.93
CA VAL A 64 10.93 -6.83 0.06
C VAL A 64 11.25 -5.48 0.71
N ARG A 65 12.53 -5.14 0.87
CA ARG A 65 12.97 -3.90 1.51
C ARG A 65 13.07 -2.70 0.57
N ARG A 66 13.16 -2.92 -0.73
CA ARG A 66 13.25 -1.86 -1.73
C ARG A 66 11.85 -1.45 -2.16
N VAL A 67 11.49 -0.21 -1.85
CA VAL A 67 10.18 0.37 -2.15
C VAL A 67 10.31 1.56 -3.10
N PRO A 68 9.26 1.89 -3.87
CA PRO A 68 9.27 3.09 -4.70
C PRO A 68 9.31 4.36 -3.85
N TRP A 69 9.85 5.42 -4.43
CA TRP A 69 9.79 6.78 -3.89
C TRP A 69 9.43 7.71 -5.04
N ALA A 70 8.14 7.92 -5.26
CA ALA A 70 7.64 8.82 -6.29
C ALA A 70 7.28 10.17 -5.67
N VAL A 71 7.80 11.25 -6.25
CA VAL A 71 7.50 12.63 -5.82
C VAL A 71 6.59 13.27 -6.85
N THR A 72 5.49 13.86 -6.41
CA THR A 72 4.50 14.54 -7.25
C THR A 72 3.83 15.69 -6.48
N THR A 73 2.78 16.29 -7.04
CA THR A 73 1.90 17.28 -6.41
C THR A 73 0.45 16.75 -6.40
N ALA A 74 -0.43 17.39 -5.64
CA ALA A 74 -1.86 17.12 -5.63
C ALA A 74 -2.65 18.43 -5.74
N THR A 75 -3.84 18.36 -6.33
CA THR A 75 -4.74 19.50 -6.49
C THR A 75 -6.16 19.02 -6.31
N ASP A 76 -6.90 19.66 -5.40
CA ASP A 76 -8.29 19.30 -5.16
C ASP A 76 -9.19 19.77 -6.31
N THR A 77 -9.79 18.81 -6.99
CA THR A 77 -10.75 19.02 -8.08
C THR A 77 -12.20 18.88 -7.61
N HIS A 78 -12.41 18.50 -6.34
CA HIS A 78 -13.72 18.26 -5.73
C HIS A 78 -14.59 17.27 -6.52
N THR A 79 -13.99 16.25 -7.11
CA THR A 79 -14.66 15.25 -7.97
C THR A 79 -15.14 14.03 -7.20
N TYR A 80 -14.61 13.78 -6.00
CA TYR A 80 -14.92 12.62 -5.19
C TYR A 80 -15.08 12.99 -3.71
N ALA A 81 -16.21 12.61 -3.12
CA ALA A 81 -16.46 12.72 -1.69
C ALA A 81 -16.79 11.33 -1.14
N PRO A 82 -15.97 10.76 -0.25
CA PRO A 82 -16.24 9.43 0.31
C PRO A 82 -17.43 9.47 1.26
N GLU A 83 -18.30 8.46 1.17
CA GLU A 83 -19.29 8.20 2.21
C GLU A 83 -18.58 7.56 3.41
N LEU A 84 -18.48 8.30 4.52
CA LEU A 84 -17.87 7.81 5.75
C LEU A 84 -18.94 7.28 6.70
N ASP A 85 -19.02 5.96 6.88
CA ASP A 85 -19.71 5.35 8.03
C ASP A 85 -18.78 5.41 9.25
N LEU A 86 -18.67 6.60 9.85
CA LEU A 86 -17.93 6.78 11.09
C LEU A 86 -18.73 6.17 12.24
N LYS A 87 -18.52 4.87 12.48
CA LYS A 87 -18.88 4.30 13.77
C LYS A 87 -17.97 4.91 14.82
N GLU A 88 -18.50 5.81 15.63
CA GLU A 88 -17.84 6.25 16.86
C GLU A 88 -17.56 5.01 17.70
N THR A 89 -16.31 4.56 17.65
CA THR A 89 -15.84 3.50 18.52
C THR A 89 -15.27 4.24 19.72
N GLU A 90 -15.99 4.23 20.85
CA GLU A 90 -15.44 4.62 22.15
C GLU A 90 -14.38 3.59 22.58
N MET A 91 -13.27 3.49 21.83
CA MET A 91 -12.06 2.90 22.39
C MET A 91 -11.30 4.01 23.08
N GLU A 92 -11.03 3.83 24.37
CA GLU A 92 -10.18 4.73 25.14
C GLU A 92 -8.82 4.82 24.44
N ARG A 93 -8.58 5.97 23.78
CA ARG A 93 -7.39 6.27 23.00
C ARG A 93 -6.10 5.86 23.70
N GLU A 94 -6.04 6.03 25.02
CA GLU A 94 -4.92 5.63 25.87
C GLU A 94 -4.63 4.13 25.82
N LYS A 95 -5.65 3.26 25.93
CA LYS A 95 -5.47 1.81 25.82
C LYS A 95 -4.94 1.39 24.45
N MET A 96 -5.36 2.09 23.39
CA MET A 96 -4.86 1.83 22.04
C MET A 96 -3.39 2.28 21.88
N LEU A 97 -3.04 3.44 22.43
CA LEU A 97 -1.66 3.93 22.42
C LEU A 97 -0.71 3.05 23.25
N GLU A 98 -1.15 2.56 24.41
CA GLU A 98 -0.40 1.59 25.22
C GLU A 98 -0.21 0.26 24.47
N ALA A 99 -1.27 -0.29 23.86
CA ALA A 99 -1.18 -1.53 23.08
C ALA A 99 -0.23 -1.43 21.86
N LEU A 100 -0.09 -0.23 21.31
CA LEU A 100 0.85 0.08 20.22
C LEU A 100 2.26 0.43 20.70
N GLY A 101 2.48 0.54 22.02
CA GLY A 101 3.79 0.81 22.62
C GLY A 101 4.22 2.28 22.59
N TYR A 102 3.29 3.21 22.49
CA TYR A 102 3.56 4.66 22.51
C TYR A 102 3.51 5.28 23.92
N MET A 103 3.08 4.53 24.94
CA MET A 103 3.07 4.93 26.35
C MET A 103 3.81 3.90 27.21
#